data_AF-A0A4Q2KUT4-F1
#
_entry.id   AF-A0A4Q2KUT4-F1
#
_cell.length_a   1.000
_cell.length_b   1.000
_cell.length_c   1.000
_cell.angle_alpha   90.00
_cell.angle_beta   90.00
_cell.angle_gamma   90.00
#
_symmetry.space_group_name_H-M   'P 1'
#
loop_
_entity.id
_entity.type
_entity.pdbx_description
1 polymer ?
#
loop_
_entity_poly.entity_id
_entity_poly.type
_entity_poly.pdbx_seq_one_letter_code
_entity_poly.pdbx_strand_id
1 'polypeptide(L)'
;MTIGLKYTTATNASFLISLSVIFIPFFSSFINKEKFSFPTNKLFWISLLILSIFCTSFGYIVQNIVQQKISSTVTGFILSLEPIFSGIFGYIILKEQLTIQQYMGGVFNIL
;
A
#
# COMPACT_ATOMS: atom_id res chain seq x y z
N MET A 1 8.02 -13.57 -5.44
CA MET A 1 7.17 -12.76 -6.33
C MET A 1 7.39 -13.03 -7.82
N THR A 2 8.48 -13.69 -8.24
CA THR A 2 8.74 -14.03 -9.65
C THR A 2 7.90 -15.18 -10.21
N ILE A 3 7.48 -16.12 -9.36
CA ILE A 3 6.57 -17.21 -9.75
C ILE A 3 5.15 -16.66 -10.01
N GLY A 4 4.67 -15.72 -9.19
CA GLY A 4 3.36 -15.08 -9.35
C GLY A 4 3.21 -14.32 -10.68
N LEU A 5 4.24 -13.57 -11.10
CA LEU A 5 4.28 -12.88 -12.41
C LEU A 5 4.31 -13.84 -13.61
N LYS A 6 4.67 -15.12 -13.39
CA LYS A 6 4.70 -16.16 -14.43
C LYS A 6 3.33 -16.84 -14.63
N TYR A 7 2.48 -16.83 -13.60
CA TYR A 7 1.13 -17.42 -13.61
C TYR A 7 -0.01 -16.38 -13.69
N THR A 8 0.23 -15.13 -13.28
CA THR A 8 -0.69 -14.01 -13.46
C THR A 8 0.07 -12.83 -14.06
N THR A 9 -0.46 -12.24 -15.13
CA THR A 9 0.13 -11.03 -15.69
C THR A 9 0.00 -9.91 -14.67
N ALA A 10 1.02 -9.03 -14.60
CA ALA A 10 0.96 -7.83 -13.76
C ALA A 10 -0.33 -7.03 -14.01
N THR A 11 -0.85 -7.08 -15.23
CA THR A 11 -2.13 -6.50 -15.66
C THR A 11 -3.34 -7.10 -14.93
N ASN A 12 -3.40 -8.42 -14.73
CA ASN A 12 -4.52 -9.07 -14.04
C ASN A 12 -4.50 -8.74 -12.54
N ALA A 13 -3.30 -8.69 -11.94
CA ALA A 13 -3.15 -8.30 -10.53
C ALA A 13 -3.51 -6.82 -10.32
N SER A 14 -3.05 -5.92 -11.18
CA SER A 14 -3.37 -4.49 -11.09
C SER A 14 -4.85 -4.22 -11.35
N PHE A 15 -5.50 -4.99 -12.21
CA PHE A 15 -6.95 -4.95 -12.41
C PHE A 15 -7.73 -5.33 -11.15
N LEU A 16 -7.34 -6.38 -10.44
CA LEU A 16 -8.01 -6.76 -9.19
C LEU A 16 -7.80 -5.71 -8.08
N ILE A 17 -6.61 -5.11 -8.01
CA ILE A 17 -6.32 -4.02 -7.06
C ILE A 17 -7.16 -2.78 -7.39
N SER A 18 -7.26 -2.37 -8.66
CA SER A 18 -8.08 -1.21 -9.05
C SER A 18 -9.57 -1.45 -8.83
N LEU A 19 -10.03 -2.70 -8.98
CA LEU A 19 -11.40 -3.10 -8.67
C LEU A 19 -11.71 -2.97 -7.16
N SER A 20 -10.73 -3.26 -6.29
CA SER A 20 -10.90 -3.11 -4.84
C SER A 20 -11.16 -1.66 -4.41
N VAL A 21 -10.65 -0.66 -5.14
CA VAL A 21 -10.89 0.77 -4.89
C VAL A 21 -12.37 1.13 -5.00
N ILE A 22 -13.14 0.38 -5.81
CA ILE A 22 -14.60 0.56 -5.94
C ILE A 22 -15.33 -0.25 -4.86
N PHE A 23 -14.86 -1.47 -4.56
CA PHE A 23 -15.51 -2.32 -3.57
C PHE A 23 -15.39 -1.80 -2.13
N ILE A 24 -14.24 -1.25 -1.73
CA ILE A 24 -14.01 -0.74 -0.37
C ILE A 24 -15.06 0.32 0.03
N PRO A 25 -15.29 1.41 -0.73
CA PRO A 25 -16.30 2.39 -0.39
C PRO A 25 -17.73 1.83 -0.49
N PHE A 26 -17.99 0.89 -1.39
CA PHE A 26 -19.28 0.22 -1.50
C PHE A 26 -19.60 -0.62 -0.24
N PHE A 27 -18.65 -1.43 0.21
CA PHE A 27 -18.78 -2.27 1.40
C PHE A 27 -18.83 -1.41 2.68
N SER A 28 -18.03 -0.34 2.74
CA SER A 28 -18.04 0.62 3.84
C SER A 28 -19.40 1.32 3.97
N SER A 29 -20.00 1.74 2.85
CA SER A 29 -21.36 2.30 2.81
C SER A 29 -22.41 1.31 3.32
N PHE A 30 -22.28 0.02 2.98
CA PHE A 30 -23.20 -1.02 3.42
C PHE A 30 -23.09 -1.31 4.94
N ILE A 31 -21.87 -1.33 5.49
CA ILE A 31 -21.62 -1.62 6.91
C ILE A 31 -21.90 -0.40 7.79
N ASN A 32 -21.32 0.75 7.47
CA ASN A 32 -21.35 1.93 8.35
C ASN A 32 -22.59 2.81 8.14
N LYS A 33 -23.36 2.60 7.07
CA LYS A 33 -24.51 3.45 6.67
C LYS A 33 -24.20 4.95 6.58
N GLU A 34 -22.92 5.33 6.58
CA GLU A 34 -22.48 6.71 6.45
C GLU A 34 -22.58 7.15 4.99
N LYS A 35 -23.03 8.38 4.78
CA LYS A 35 -23.17 8.94 3.43
C LYS A 35 -21.78 9.10 2.83
N PHE A 36 -21.60 8.53 1.64
CA PHE A 36 -20.40 8.68 0.85
C PHE A 36 -20.13 10.17 0.54
N SER A 37 -19.26 10.80 1.33
CA SER A 37 -18.89 12.20 1.16
C SER A 37 -17.70 12.26 0.20
N PHE A 38 -17.96 12.66 -1.05
CA PHE A 38 -16.87 12.95 -1.97
C PHE A 38 -16.11 14.17 -1.45
N PRO A 39 -14.79 14.08 -1.25
CA PRO A 39 -14.00 15.24 -0.88
C PRO A 39 -14.02 16.25 -2.03
N THR A 40 -14.67 17.39 -1.80
CA THR A 40 -14.75 18.51 -2.75
C THR A 40 -13.53 19.43 -2.70
N ASN A 41 -12.62 19.19 -1.75
CA ASN A 41 -11.42 20.01 -1.58
C ASN A 41 -10.42 19.78 -2.72
N LYS A 42 -10.10 20.84 -3.47
CA LYS A 42 -9.12 20.78 -4.57
C LYS A 42 -7.73 20.36 -4.09
N LEU A 43 -7.37 20.70 -2.85
CA LEU A 43 -6.08 20.38 -2.28
C LEU A 43 -5.91 18.85 -2.09
N PHE A 44 -6.98 18.16 -1.70
CA PHE A 44 -7.00 16.70 -1.57
C PHE A 44 -6.68 16.01 -2.89
N TRP A 45 -7.32 16.45 -3.98
CA TRP A 45 -7.10 15.89 -5.32
C TRP A 45 -5.68 16.13 -5.83
N ILE A 46 -5.11 17.31 -5.56
CA ILE A 46 -3.72 17.61 -5.92
C ILE A 46 -2.74 16.73 -5.12
N SER A 47 -2.93 16.61 -3.79
CA SER A 47 -2.12 15.74 -2.95
C SER A 47 -2.20 14.26 -3.37
N LEU A 48 -3.39 13.79 -3.75
CA LEU A 48 -3.60 12.42 -4.25
C LEU A 48 -2.84 12.17 -5.58
N LEU A 49 -2.88 13.13 -6.50
CA LEU A 49 -2.15 13.03 -7.77
C LEU A 49 -0.63 13.01 -7.55
N ILE A 50 -0.11 13.91 -6.71
CA ILE A 50 1.32 13.95 -6.40
C ILE A 50 1.76 12.64 -5.74
N LEU A 51 1.01 12.14 -4.76
CA LEU A 51 1.33 10.89 -4.07
C LEU A 51 1.32 9.69 -5.03
N SER A 52 0.29 9.56 -5.87
CA SER A 52 0.15 8.41 -6.77
C SER A 52 1.17 8.38 -7.92
N ILE A 53 1.51 9.55 -8.49
CA ILE A 53 2.46 9.62 -9.59
C ILE A 53 3.90 9.59 -9.07
N PHE A 54 4.20 10.42 -8.06
CA PHE A 54 5.58 10.63 -7.62
C PHE A 54 6.03 9.61 -6.58
N CYS A 55 5.18 9.25 -5.61
CA CYS A 55 5.57 8.28 -4.59
C CYS A 55 5.27 6.84 -5.06
N THR A 56 4.03 6.59 -5.50
CA THR A 56 3.58 5.22 -5.81
C THR A 56 4.13 4.71 -7.14
N SER A 57 3.94 5.44 -8.24
CA SER A 57 4.36 4.95 -9.56
C SER A 57 5.89 4.86 -9.68
N PHE A 58 6.62 5.90 -9.28
CA PHE A 58 8.09 5.86 -9.28
C PHE A 58 8.62 4.79 -8.32
N GLY A 59 8.08 4.71 -7.11
CA GLY A 59 8.44 3.69 -6.12
C GLY A 59 8.27 2.27 -6.67
N TYR A 60 7.13 1.96 -7.28
CA TYR A 60 6.89 0.65 -7.90
C TYR A 60 7.76 0.38 -9.11
N ILE A 61 8.12 1.38 -9.92
CA ILE A 61 9.04 1.20 -11.06
C ILE A 61 10.42 0.79 -10.54
N VAL A 62 10.97 1.57 -9.59
CA VAL A 62 12.27 1.27 -8.98
C VAL A 62 12.22 -0.09 -8.30
N GLN A 63 11.16 -0.37 -7.54
CA GLN A 63 10.96 -1.65 -6.88
C GLN A 63 10.92 -2.80 -7.90
N ASN A 64 10.16 -2.69 -8.99
CA ASN A 64 10.13 -3.71 -10.05
C ASN A 64 11.48 -3.93 -10.74
N ILE A 65 12.26 -2.87 -10.96
CA ILE A 65 13.60 -2.97 -11.56
C ILE A 65 14.57 -3.66 -10.61
N VAL A 66 14.56 -3.28 -9.33
CA VAL A 66 15.45 -3.85 -8.31
C VAL A 66 15.10 -5.32 -8.07
N GLN A 67 13.81 -5.65 -7.94
CA GLN A 67 13.35 -7.02 -7.70
C GLN A 67 13.74 -8.01 -8.79
N GLN A 68 13.97 -7.55 -10.03
CA GLN A 68 14.48 -8.39 -11.11
C GLN A 68 15.97 -8.69 -10.99
N LYS A 69 16.73 -7.86 -10.27
CA LYS A 69 18.19 -7.96 -10.12
C LYS A 69 18.63 -8.71 -8.86
N ILE A 70 17.77 -8.82 -7.85
CA ILE A 70 18.09 -9.45 -6.56
C ILE A 70 17.27 -10.73 -6.35
N SER A 71 17.73 -11.61 -5.46
CA SER A 71 17.03 -12.87 -5.18
C SER A 71 15.68 -12.64 -4.49
N SER A 72 14.74 -13.56 -4.68
CA SER A 72 13.41 -13.47 -4.06
C SER A 72 13.45 -13.44 -2.53
N THR A 73 14.47 -14.07 -1.91
CA THR A 73 14.68 -14.06 -0.46
C THR A 73 15.05 -12.67 0.05
N VAL A 74 15.98 -11.98 -0.63
CA VAL A 74 16.40 -10.62 -0.23
C VAL A 74 15.29 -9.61 -0.51
N THR A 75 14.58 -9.73 -1.64
CA THR A 75 13.38 -8.93 -1.91
C THR A 75 12.33 -9.09 -0.82
N GLY A 76 12.01 -10.33 -0.43
CA GLY A 76 11.03 -10.60 0.61
C GLY A 76 11.41 -9.95 1.94
N PHE A 77 12.69 -10.04 2.33
CA PHE A 77 13.20 -9.40 3.53
C PHE A 77 13.09 -7.87 3.48
N ILE A 78 13.43 -7.24 2.36
CA ILE A 78 13.31 -5.78 2.19
C ILE A 78 11.83 -5.34 2.29
N LEU A 79 10.92 -6.07 1.64
CA LEU A 79 9.48 -5.75 1.69
C LEU A 79 8.88 -5.96 3.08
N SER A 80 9.32 -6.96 3.84
CA SER A 80 8.87 -7.14 5.24
C SER A 80 9.35 -6.02 6.17
N LEU A 81 10.43 -5.32 5.82
CA LEU A 81 10.92 -4.17 6.58
C LEU A 81 10.17 -2.86 6.26
N GLU A 82 9.48 -2.78 5.11
CA GLU A 82 8.69 -1.61 4.71
C GLU A 82 7.70 -1.12 5.79
N PRO A 83 6.85 -1.97 6.41
CA PRO A 83 5.94 -1.55 7.48
C PRO A 83 6.67 -1.08 8.74
N ILE A 84 7.87 -1.58 9.04
CA ILE A 84 8.66 -1.15 10.20
C ILE A 84 9.13 0.29 9.99
N PHE A 85 9.73 0.58 8.83
CA PHE A 85 10.16 1.94 8.51
C PHE A 85 8.96 2.89 8.44
N SER A 86 7.86 2.47 7.82
CA SER A 86 6.62 3.24 7.79
C SER A 86 6.12 3.57 9.20
N GLY A 87 6.10 2.59 10.11
CA GLY A 87 5.70 2.79 11.51
C GLY A 87 6.64 3.72 12.28
N ILE A 88 7.95 3.59 12.09
CA ILE A 88 8.96 4.48 12.72
C ILE A 88 8.80 5.91 12.22
N PHE A 89 8.70 6.12 10.90
CA PHE A 89 8.50 7.44 10.34
C PHE A 89 7.13 8.02 10.70
N GLY A 90 6.07 7.19 10.77
CA GLY A 90 4.76 7.59 11.26
C GLY A 90 4.80 8.09 12.71
N TYR A 91 5.50 7.37 13.59
CA TYR A 91 5.68 7.79 14.98
C TYR A 91 6.50 9.09 15.10
N ILE A 92 7.62 9.21 14.37
CA ILE A 92 8.52 10.37 14.50
C ILE A 92 7.93 11.63 13.84
N ILE A 93 7.37 11.50 12.64
CA ILE A 93 6.92 12.64 11.83
C ILE A 93 5.48 13.01 12.16
N LEU A 94 4.56 12.04 12.25
CA LEU A 94 3.14 12.29 12.48
C LEU A 94 2.75 12.24 13.97
N LYS A 95 3.67 11.83 14.86
CA LYS A 95 3.41 11.63 16.31
C LYS A 95 2.22 10.72 16.58
N GLU A 96 1.93 9.78 15.68
CA GLU A 96 0.85 8.82 15.86
C GLU A 96 1.23 7.81 16.94
N GLN A 97 0.34 7.63 17.93
CA GLN A 97 0.51 6.58 18.93
C GLN A 97 0.05 5.24 18.33
N LEU A 98 1.01 4.35 18.11
CA LEU A 98 0.73 3.01 17.62
C LEU A 98 -0.01 2.22 18.71
N THR A 99 -1.21 1.75 18.38
CA THR A 99 -2.01 0.89 19.25
C THR A 99 -1.40 -0.51 19.34
N ILE A 100 -1.67 -1.24 20.43
CA ILE A 100 -1.18 -2.62 20.64
C ILE A 100 -1.48 -3.54 19.46
N GLN A 101 -2.63 -3.34 18.79
CA GLN A 101 -3.05 -4.10 17.62
C GLN A 101 -2.16 -3.84 16.39
N GLN A 102 -1.70 -2.61 16.19
CA GLN A 102 -0.78 -2.25 15.11
C GLN A 102 0.63 -2.81 15.36
N TYR A 103 1.06 -2.86 16.62
CA TYR A 103 2.33 -3.49 16.99
C TYR A 103 2.30 -5.01 16.75
N MET A 104 1.24 -5.69 17.20
CA MET A 104 1.06 -7.11 16.94
C MET A 104 0.96 -7.44 15.44
N GLY A 105 0.25 -6.62 14.67
CA GLY A 105 0.19 -6.76 13.21
C GLY A 105 1.55 -6.56 12.54
N GLY A 106 2.35 -5.61 13.02
CA GLY A 106 3.71 -5.37 12.55
C GLY A 106 4.62 -6.58 12.79
N VAL A 107 4.57 -7.17 13.99
CA VAL A 107 5.35 -8.37 14.33
C VAL A 107 4.94 -9.59 13.51
N PHE A 108 3.64 -9.79 13.29
CA PHE A 108 3.13 -10.90 12.47
C PHE A 108 3.53 -10.81 11.00
N ASN A 109 3.68 -9.61 10.45
CA ASN A 109 4.10 -9.42 9.05
C ASN A 109 5.59 -9.75 8.83
N ILE A 110 6.39 -9.80 9.89
CA ILE A 110 7.84 -10.07 9.83
C ILE A 110 8.13 -11.57 10.09
N LEU A 111 7.27 -12.24 10.85
CA LEU A 111 7.34 -13.67 11.18
C LEU A 111 6.86 -14.55 10.02
#